data_AF-A0A9W6BZL3-F1
#
_entry.id   AF-A0A9W6BZL3-F1
#
_cell.length_a   1.000
_cell.length_b   1.000
_cell.length_c   1.000
_cell.angle_alpha   90.00
_cell.angle_beta   90.00
_cell.angle_gamma   90.00
#
_symmetry.space_group_name_H-M   'P 1'
#
loop_
_entity.id
_entity.type
_entity.pdbx_description
1 polymer ?
#
loop_
_entity_poly.entity_id
_entity_poly.type
_entity_poly.pdbx_seq_one_letter_code
_entity_poly.pdbx_strand_id
1 'polypeptide(L)'
;MLCQPRRRPATGTVCEWMLASGCPFVWYVVCSACWSGREDLTQWLLTELLGRPDDGPGPYGLCWSLLEAAAGYLSLAALQRLWQELMAGCHGRELQQPLEQLSQEMGVPFLVAAAGSTTPDWHAKVEWLEGLGFPRMAWACKSALQAGNGDAAVAHLQWLRGRGYPIDAKVAEAAVDLGNLAALRFLVEQVGMQPTGHRIDVTEAAAHGHMAVLQYLHASGLPFNTRSAAKGAARAGHLPLVEWAVEDLGVTPADGEDSLLDHTEASGNLELMAWLHVRGWALDPSAIPNGAKSGCEEALEWLVERGCPFPLDGGAYLGAALNGDLAMLRCLHRLGCPWGPPGKLLADCILNVVSVAVLQCLLDLGCPEMDWDAAVKLMEDRALMAPWELEERHTVLLAWLGEQRRRRQSPGAQGV
;
A
#
# COMPACT_ATOMS: atom_id res chain seq x y z
N MET A 1 7.52 46.02 -22.10
CA MET A 1 8.63 45.35 -21.39
C MET A 1 8.13 43.97 -20.98
N LEU A 2 8.70 42.95 -21.61
CA LEU A 2 8.26 41.55 -21.54
C LEU A 2 8.52 40.96 -20.15
N CYS A 3 7.49 40.34 -19.56
CA CYS A 3 7.62 39.43 -18.43
C CYS A 3 8.52 38.26 -18.85
N GLN A 4 9.69 38.14 -18.21
CA GLN A 4 10.48 36.91 -18.27
C GLN A 4 9.85 35.82 -17.39
N PRO A 5 9.98 34.54 -17.78
CA PRO A 5 9.44 33.44 -17.00
C PRO A 5 10.25 33.29 -15.71
N ARG A 6 9.56 33.27 -14.56
CA ARG A 6 10.15 32.86 -13.28
C ARG A 6 10.71 31.45 -13.46
N ARG A 7 12.04 31.32 -13.56
CA ARG A 7 12.74 30.04 -13.43
C ARG A 7 12.33 29.45 -12.09
N ARG A 8 11.80 28.22 -12.10
CA ARG A 8 11.61 27.43 -10.88
C ARG A 8 12.95 27.41 -10.13
N PRO A 9 13.00 27.69 -8.81
CA PRO A 9 14.24 27.55 -8.06
C PRO A 9 14.72 26.08 -8.16
N ALA A 10 16.02 25.90 -8.38
CA ALA A 10 16.62 24.57 -8.42
C ALA A 10 16.32 23.88 -7.08
N THR A 11 15.82 22.65 -7.10
CA THR A 11 15.35 21.95 -5.90
C THR A 11 16.39 21.84 -4.78
N GLY A 12 17.69 21.91 -5.10
CA GLY A 12 18.76 22.03 -4.10
C GLY A 12 18.60 23.26 -3.19
N THR A 13 18.21 24.41 -3.74
CA THR A 13 17.99 25.64 -2.96
C THR A 13 16.84 25.54 -1.95
N VAL A 14 15.86 24.67 -2.21
CA VAL A 14 14.75 24.40 -1.26
C VAL A 14 15.21 23.49 -0.13
N CYS A 15 15.98 22.44 -0.44
CA CYS A 15 16.56 21.56 0.57
C CYS A 15 17.55 22.31 1.47
N GLU A 16 18.41 23.17 0.90
CA GLU A 16 19.30 24.09 1.62
C GLU A 16 18.52 25.00 2.58
N TRP A 17 17.45 25.62 2.07
CA TRP A 17 16.62 26.50 2.88
C TRP A 17 15.90 25.75 4.02
N MET A 18 15.39 24.54 3.78
CA MET A 18 14.75 23.71 4.80
C MET A 18 15.75 23.30 5.90
N LEU A 19 16.96 22.90 5.51
CA LEU A 19 18.02 22.56 6.46
C LEU A 19 18.46 23.78 7.30
N ALA A 20 18.63 24.94 6.66
CA ALA A 20 18.94 26.19 7.35
C ALA A 20 17.81 26.65 8.28
N SER A 21 16.56 26.27 8.00
CA SER A 21 15.38 26.58 8.82
C SER A 21 15.19 25.62 10.01
N GLY A 22 16.10 24.66 10.20
CA GLY A 22 16.04 23.71 11.31
C GLY A 22 15.02 22.58 11.10
N CYS A 23 14.61 22.29 9.86
CA CYS A 23 13.78 21.12 9.58
C CYS A 23 14.52 19.83 10.01
N PRO A 24 13.84 18.87 10.65
CA PRO A 24 14.42 17.57 10.98
C PRO A 24 14.98 16.91 9.73
N PHE A 25 16.26 16.54 9.77
CA PHE A 25 16.95 15.92 8.65
C PHE A 25 17.20 14.46 8.97
N VAL A 26 16.55 13.59 8.20
CA VAL A 26 16.65 12.14 8.37
C VAL A 26 17.17 11.51 7.08
N TRP A 27 17.83 10.36 7.22
CA TRP A 27 18.41 9.58 6.13
C TRP A 27 17.41 9.27 4.98
N TYR A 28 16.12 9.18 5.28
CA TYR A 28 15.06 8.96 4.30
C TYR A 28 15.00 10.04 3.22
N VAL A 29 15.44 11.27 3.54
CA VAL A 29 15.55 12.37 2.57
C VAL A 29 16.63 12.08 1.53
N VAL A 30 17.73 11.43 1.93
CA VAL A 30 18.80 10.99 1.02
C VAL A 30 18.28 9.88 0.09
N CYS A 31 17.56 8.88 0.63
CA CYS A 31 16.94 7.83 -0.19
C CYS A 31 15.91 8.39 -1.18
N SER A 32 15.13 9.39 -0.75
CA SER A 32 14.20 10.10 -1.64
C SER A 32 14.92 10.84 -2.77
N ALA A 33 16.11 11.40 -2.51
CA ALA A 33 16.96 11.97 -3.54
C ALA A 33 17.51 10.90 -4.49
N CYS A 34 17.92 9.72 -3.97
CA CYS A 34 18.33 8.57 -4.78
C CYS A 34 17.22 8.13 -5.73
N TRP A 35 16.00 7.88 -5.22
CA TRP A 35 14.86 7.45 -6.03
C TRP A 35 14.48 8.45 -7.12
N SER A 36 14.81 9.73 -6.94
CA SER A 36 14.63 10.76 -7.96
C SER A 36 15.73 10.81 -9.04
N GLY A 37 16.76 9.97 -8.95
CA GLY A 37 17.89 9.91 -9.88
C GLY A 37 18.80 11.15 -9.86
N ARG A 38 18.69 12.00 -8.83
CA ARG A 38 19.45 13.25 -8.73
C ARG A 38 20.77 13.00 -8.00
N GLU A 39 21.80 12.62 -8.74
CA GLU A 39 23.13 12.30 -8.21
C GLU A 39 23.74 13.46 -7.40
N ASP A 40 23.75 14.67 -7.95
CA ASP A 40 24.34 15.85 -7.28
C ASP A 40 23.66 16.17 -5.95
N LEU A 41 22.32 16.09 -5.93
CA LEU A 41 21.55 16.33 -4.71
C LEU A 41 21.78 15.23 -3.68
N THR A 42 21.83 13.97 -4.14
CA THR A 42 22.09 12.82 -3.28
C THR A 42 23.45 12.94 -2.61
N GLN A 43 24.49 13.27 -3.38
CA GLN A 43 25.84 13.41 -2.86
C GLN A 43 25.93 14.54 -1.84
N TRP A 44 25.31 15.68 -2.13
CA TRP A 44 25.28 16.82 -1.22
C TRP A 44 24.58 16.47 0.10
N LEU A 45 23.38 15.87 0.03
CA LEU A 45 22.64 15.45 1.21
C LEU A 45 23.38 14.37 2.03
N LEU A 46 24.08 13.46 1.37
CA LEU A 46 24.90 12.46 2.03
C LEU A 46 26.07 13.08 2.79
N THR A 47 26.76 14.04 2.18
CA THR A 47 27.88 14.76 2.82
C THR A 47 27.38 15.49 4.07
N GLU A 48 26.24 16.16 3.98
CA GLU A 48 25.60 16.85 5.12
C GLU A 48 25.16 15.87 6.22
N LEU A 49 24.73 14.65 5.87
CA LEU A 49 24.34 13.62 6.83
C LEU A 49 25.54 13.05 7.57
N LEU A 50 26.61 12.71 6.85
CA LEU A 50 27.84 12.13 7.41
C LEU A 50 28.64 13.14 8.26
N GLY A 51 28.46 14.44 8.02
CA GLY A 51 29.09 15.51 8.80
C GLY A 51 28.45 15.78 10.18
N ARG A 52 27.31 15.16 10.52
CA ARG A 52 26.60 15.39 11.79
C ARG A 52 27.12 14.49 12.92
N PRO A 53 27.52 15.07 14.08
CA PRO A 53 28.21 14.33 15.13
C PRO A 53 27.32 13.38 15.97
N ASP A 54 26.00 13.58 16.05
CA ASP A 54 25.13 12.85 17.02
C ASP A 54 23.83 12.24 16.45
N ASP A 55 23.52 12.42 15.16
CA ASP A 55 22.34 11.83 14.49
C ASP A 55 22.75 10.79 13.42
N GLY A 56 23.89 10.13 13.65
CA GLY A 56 24.44 9.16 12.70
C GLY A 56 23.47 7.99 12.48
N PRO A 57 23.34 7.49 11.24
CA PRO A 57 22.59 6.27 11.02
C PRO A 57 23.18 5.15 11.88
N GLY A 58 22.39 4.58 12.79
CA GLY A 58 22.74 3.35 13.52
C GLY A 58 23.29 2.25 12.58
N PRO A 59 24.14 1.35 13.09
CA PRO A 59 25.36 0.99 12.36
C PRO A 59 25.23 0.01 11.18
N TYR A 60 24.04 -0.51 10.85
CA TYR A 60 23.95 -1.59 9.85
C TYR A 60 22.70 -1.54 8.94
N GLY A 61 21.51 -1.28 9.48
CA GLY A 61 20.27 -1.30 8.66
C GLY A 61 20.13 -0.15 7.66
N LEU A 62 20.83 0.96 7.92
CA LEU A 62 20.60 2.26 7.28
C LEU A 62 21.48 2.50 6.05
N CYS A 63 22.70 1.94 6.03
CA CYS A 63 23.59 1.96 4.86
C CYS A 63 23.03 1.10 3.71
N TRP A 64 22.30 0.04 4.05
CA TRP A 64 21.80 -0.94 3.08
C TRP A 64 20.68 -0.36 2.22
N SER A 65 19.69 0.29 2.84
CA SER A 65 18.57 0.92 2.09
C SER A 65 19.07 1.98 1.09
N LEU A 66 20.12 2.71 1.45
CA LEU A 66 20.73 3.72 0.60
C LEU A 66 21.49 3.10 -0.58
N LEU A 67 22.26 2.04 -0.34
CA LEU A 67 22.96 1.29 -1.39
C LEU A 67 21.99 0.62 -2.36
N GLU A 68 20.86 0.09 -1.86
CA GLU A 68 19.79 -0.47 -2.67
C GLU A 68 19.15 0.61 -3.56
N ALA A 69 18.81 1.76 -2.99
CA ALA A 69 18.28 2.88 -3.75
C ALA A 69 19.30 3.39 -4.79
N ALA A 70 20.58 3.44 -4.45
CA ALA A 70 21.64 3.81 -5.38
C ALA A 70 21.78 2.81 -6.54
N ALA A 71 21.70 1.51 -6.25
CA ALA A 71 21.75 0.46 -7.27
C ALA A 71 20.59 0.57 -8.26
N GLY A 72 19.39 0.89 -7.79
CA GLY A 72 18.21 1.08 -8.63
C GLY A 72 18.21 2.36 -9.47
N TYR A 73 18.72 3.48 -8.94
CA TYR A 73 18.36 4.80 -9.49
C TYR A 73 19.53 5.74 -9.82
N LEU A 74 20.76 5.45 -9.39
CA LEU A 74 21.94 6.27 -9.69
C LEU A 74 22.85 5.57 -10.70
N SER A 75 23.79 6.26 -11.35
CA SER A 75 24.80 5.60 -12.19
C SER A 75 25.69 4.64 -11.40
N LEU A 76 26.32 3.69 -12.10
CA LEU A 76 27.34 2.80 -11.57
C LEU A 76 28.47 3.58 -10.90
N ALA A 77 28.88 4.71 -11.49
CA ALA A 77 29.94 5.54 -10.93
C ALA A 77 29.54 6.12 -9.56
N ALA A 78 28.31 6.61 -9.43
CA ALA A 78 27.76 7.09 -8.17
C ALA A 78 27.61 5.96 -7.14
N LEU A 79 27.10 4.79 -7.56
CA LEU A 79 26.99 3.60 -6.72
C LEU A 79 28.36 3.14 -6.17
N GLN A 80 29.38 3.07 -7.03
CA GLN A 80 30.73 2.68 -6.64
C GLN A 80 31.38 3.65 -5.66
N ARG A 81 31.17 4.96 -5.84
CA ARG A 81 31.63 5.99 -4.89
C ARG A 81 30.94 5.85 -3.55
N LEU A 82 29.61 5.76 -3.55
CA LEU A 82 28.81 5.56 -2.34
C LEU A 82 29.27 4.31 -1.58
N TRP A 83 29.49 3.22 -2.30
CA TRP A 83 30.03 1.99 -1.75
C TRP A 83 31.40 2.22 -1.09
N GLN A 84 32.34 2.88 -1.76
CA GLN A 84 33.65 3.18 -1.18
C GLN A 84 33.57 4.06 0.07
N GLU A 85 32.74 5.11 0.05
CA GLU A 85 32.57 6.04 1.17
C GLU A 85 31.96 5.36 2.39
N LEU A 86 30.90 4.58 2.20
CA LEU A 86 30.25 3.82 3.27
C LEU A 86 31.17 2.74 3.81
N MET A 87 31.85 1.99 2.95
CA MET A 87 32.80 0.98 3.40
C MET A 87 33.93 1.63 4.19
N ALA A 88 34.54 2.72 3.70
CA ALA A 88 35.61 3.44 4.42
C ALA A 88 35.18 3.94 5.81
N GLY A 89 33.94 4.44 5.95
CA GLY A 89 33.38 4.83 7.25
C GLY A 89 33.16 3.65 8.21
N CYS A 90 32.82 2.47 7.70
CA CYS A 90 32.63 1.26 8.50
C CYS A 90 33.95 0.60 8.96
N HIS A 91 35.10 0.87 8.33
CA HIS A 91 36.40 0.36 8.77
C HIS A 91 36.82 0.88 10.17
N GLY A 92 36.14 1.89 10.71
CA GLY A 92 36.33 2.39 12.08
C GLY A 92 35.45 1.73 13.16
N ARG A 93 34.42 0.97 12.78
CA ARG A 93 33.54 0.22 13.71
C ARG A 93 33.19 -1.15 13.10
N GLU A 94 34.08 -2.10 13.36
CA GLU A 94 33.86 -3.56 13.30
C GLU A 94 32.95 -4.13 12.20
N LEU A 95 33.32 -3.98 10.92
CA LEU A 95 33.05 -5.04 9.93
C LEU A 95 33.99 -6.22 10.21
N GLN A 96 33.74 -7.00 11.26
CA GLN A 96 34.53 -8.21 11.56
C GLN A 96 34.23 -9.37 10.59
N GLN A 97 33.12 -9.30 9.85
CA GLN A 97 32.73 -10.35 8.90
C GLN A 97 33.31 -10.08 7.50
N PRO A 98 33.87 -11.11 6.83
CA PRO A 98 34.29 -11.03 5.44
C PRO A 98 33.14 -10.60 4.52
N LEU A 99 33.49 -9.82 3.49
CA LEU A 99 32.58 -9.38 2.43
C LEU A 99 31.80 -10.55 1.79
N GLU A 100 32.41 -11.73 1.73
CA GLU A 100 31.79 -12.98 1.28
C GLU A 100 30.64 -13.44 2.20
N GLN A 101 30.77 -13.36 3.52
CA GLN A 101 29.68 -13.68 4.46
C GLN A 101 28.56 -12.65 4.39
N LEU A 102 28.90 -11.36 4.31
CA LEU A 102 27.93 -10.28 4.11
C LEU A 102 27.18 -10.40 2.77
N SER A 103 27.85 -10.85 1.71
CA SER A 103 27.21 -11.08 0.41
C SER A 103 26.18 -12.20 0.43
N GLN A 104 26.37 -13.21 1.29
CA GLN A 104 25.45 -14.34 1.44
C GLN A 104 24.30 -14.03 2.42
N GLU A 105 24.56 -13.27 3.48
CA GLU A 105 23.54 -12.94 4.50
C GLU A 105 22.70 -11.70 4.12
N MET A 106 23.29 -10.72 3.43
CA MET A 106 22.67 -9.40 3.21
C MET A 106 22.56 -9.01 1.72
N GLY A 107 23.26 -9.71 0.81
CA GLY A 107 23.52 -9.30 -0.58
C GLY A 107 22.40 -9.39 -1.61
N VAL A 108 21.21 -9.78 -1.19
CA VAL A 108 20.07 -10.00 -2.08
C VAL A 108 19.49 -8.69 -2.66
N PRO A 109 19.26 -7.62 -1.88
CA PRO A 109 18.53 -6.44 -2.40
C PRO A 109 19.29 -5.64 -3.47
N PHE A 110 20.63 -5.60 -3.43
CA PHE A 110 21.41 -4.76 -4.36
C PHE A 110 21.43 -5.26 -5.78
N LEU A 111 21.71 -6.57 -5.94
CA LEU A 111 21.75 -7.18 -7.25
C LEU A 111 20.35 -7.19 -7.86
N VAL A 112 19.33 -7.38 -7.02
CA VAL A 112 17.92 -7.24 -7.40
C VAL A 112 17.62 -5.82 -7.88
N ALA A 113 17.94 -4.79 -7.09
CA ALA A 113 17.72 -3.39 -7.45
C ALA A 113 18.50 -2.96 -8.71
N ALA A 114 19.75 -3.43 -8.87
CA ALA A 114 20.54 -3.18 -10.07
C ALA A 114 19.90 -3.83 -11.31
N ALA A 115 19.36 -5.04 -11.20
CA ALA A 115 18.68 -5.73 -12.29
C ALA A 115 17.37 -5.05 -12.70
N GLY A 116 16.67 -4.41 -11.76
CA GLY A 116 15.49 -3.57 -12.02
C GLY A 116 15.79 -2.11 -12.34
N SER A 117 17.06 -1.71 -12.43
CA SER A 117 17.45 -0.31 -12.56
C SER A 117 17.01 0.29 -13.90
N THR A 118 16.53 1.53 -13.89
CA THR A 118 16.11 2.24 -15.10
C THR A 118 17.25 3.01 -15.79
N THR A 119 18.45 2.97 -15.23
CA THR A 119 19.61 3.67 -15.80
C THR A 119 20.22 2.88 -16.97
N PRO A 120 20.80 3.54 -17.98
CA PRO A 120 21.37 2.84 -19.15
C PRO A 120 22.50 1.85 -18.84
N ASP A 121 23.18 2.04 -17.70
CA ASP A 121 24.33 1.25 -17.24
C ASP A 121 23.94 0.12 -16.26
N TRP A 122 22.66 -0.22 -16.15
CA TRP A 122 22.14 -1.25 -15.24
C TRP A 122 22.89 -2.60 -15.36
N HIS A 123 23.21 -3.04 -16.58
CA HIS A 123 23.92 -4.30 -16.83
C HIS A 123 25.34 -4.26 -16.27
N ALA A 124 26.02 -3.11 -16.37
CA ALA A 124 27.35 -2.91 -15.81
C ALA A 124 27.32 -2.92 -14.27
N LYS A 125 26.22 -2.45 -13.66
CA LYS A 125 26.00 -2.60 -12.21
C LYS A 125 25.85 -4.05 -11.80
N VAL A 126 25.05 -4.82 -12.55
CA VAL A 126 24.89 -6.25 -12.29
C VAL A 126 26.23 -6.97 -12.42
N GLU A 127 27.02 -6.70 -13.47
CA GLU A 127 28.36 -7.28 -13.65
C GLU A 127 29.32 -6.91 -12.52
N TRP A 128 29.31 -5.66 -12.09
CA TRP A 128 30.12 -5.20 -10.96
C TRP A 128 29.75 -5.93 -9.66
N LEU A 129 28.45 -6.09 -9.38
CA LEU A 129 27.98 -6.83 -8.22
C LEU A 129 28.29 -8.34 -8.34
N GLU A 130 28.16 -8.96 -9.51
CA GLU A 130 28.63 -10.34 -9.73
C GLU A 130 30.13 -10.47 -9.40
N GLY A 131 30.95 -9.48 -9.80
CA GLY A 131 32.38 -9.43 -9.49
C GLY A 131 32.71 -9.31 -8.00
N LEU A 132 31.77 -8.82 -7.18
CA LEU A 132 31.86 -8.79 -5.72
C LEU A 132 31.42 -10.11 -5.05
N GLY A 133 30.97 -11.10 -5.83
CA GLY A 133 30.57 -12.42 -5.33
C GLY A 133 29.06 -12.58 -5.07
N PHE A 134 28.22 -11.59 -5.42
CA PHE A 134 26.78 -11.70 -5.22
C PHE A 134 26.16 -12.80 -6.12
N PRO A 135 25.30 -13.69 -5.58
CA PRO A 135 24.80 -14.84 -6.31
C PRO A 135 23.70 -14.47 -7.34
N ARG A 136 23.61 -15.27 -8.40
CA ARG A 136 22.53 -15.17 -9.39
C ARG A 136 21.24 -15.76 -8.83
N MET A 137 20.14 -15.02 -8.90
CA MET A 137 18.89 -15.39 -8.23
C MET A 137 17.66 -14.96 -9.04
N ALA A 138 16.55 -15.67 -8.88
CA ALA A 138 15.32 -15.43 -9.63
C ALA A 138 14.70 -14.07 -9.29
N TRP A 139 14.96 -13.54 -8.10
CA TRP A 139 14.47 -12.23 -7.68
C TRP A 139 15.05 -11.08 -8.51
N ALA A 140 16.24 -11.25 -9.08
CA ALA A 140 16.80 -10.28 -10.02
C ALA A 140 15.96 -10.20 -11.29
N CYS A 141 15.50 -11.35 -11.81
CA CYS A 141 14.56 -11.41 -12.92
C CYS A 141 13.20 -10.79 -12.56
N LYS A 142 12.73 -10.97 -11.31
CA LYS A 142 11.50 -10.30 -10.83
C LYS A 142 11.65 -8.78 -10.83
N SER A 143 12.75 -8.24 -10.31
CA SER A 143 12.95 -6.79 -10.28
C SER A 143 13.20 -6.20 -11.67
N ALA A 144 13.82 -6.94 -12.59
CA ALA A 144 13.91 -6.59 -14.00
C ALA A 144 12.55 -6.30 -14.66
N LEU A 145 11.45 -6.89 -14.17
CA LEU A 145 10.10 -6.61 -14.67
C LEU A 145 9.60 -5.20 -14.33
N GLN A 146 10.17 -4.58 -13.30
CA GLN A 146 9.88 -3.21 -12.89
C GLN A 146 10.72 -2.18 -13.66
N ALA A 147 11.65 -2.63 -14.51
CA ALA A 147 12.47 -1.75 -15.32
C ALA A 147 11.64 -1.10 -16.42
N GLY A 148 11.29 0.17 -16.22
CA GLY A 148 10.71 1.01 -17.27
C GLY A 148 9.45 0.43 -17.93
N ASN A 149 9.47 0.32 -19.26
CA ASN A 149 8.35 -0.21 -20.04
C ASN A 149 8.54 -1.71 -20.35
N GLY A 150 7.52 -2.34 -20.95
CA GLY A 150 7.55 -3.77 -21.27
C GLY A 150 8.76 -4.22 -22.11
N ASP A 151 9.23 -3.39 -23.04
CA ASP A 151 10.40 -3.70 -23.88
C ASP A 151 11.70 -3.67 -23.09
N ALA A 152 11.86 -2.71 -22.19
CA ALA A 152 13.01 -2.64 -21.28
C ALA A 152 13.05 -3.88 -20.37
N ALA A 153 11.91 -4.26 -19.77
CA ALA A 153 11.81 -5.47 -18.98
C ALA A 153 12.20 -6.73 -19.78
N VAL A 154 11.74 -6.87 -21.03
CA VAL A 154 12.12 -7.98 -21.91
C VAL A 154 13.63 -7.96 -22.20
N ALA A 155 14.22 -6.80 -22.49
CA ALA A 155 15.66 -6.68 -22.72
C ALA A 155 16.48 -7.09 -21.48
N HIS A 156 16.03 -6.68 -20.29
CA HIS A 156 16.67 -7.07 -19.04
C HIS A 156 16.60 -8.59 -18.82
N LEU A 157 15.41 -9.18 -18.98
CA LEU A 157 15.22 -10.62 -18.85
C LEU A 157 16.03 -11.43 -19.87
N GLN A 158 16.11 -10.98 -21.12
CA GLN A 158 16.92 -11.62 -22.16
C GLN A 158 18.40 -11.65 -21.78
N TRP A 159 18.92 -10.51 -21.32
CA TRP A 159 20.32 -10.40 -20.90
C TRP A 159 20.62 -11.25 -19.65
N LEU A 160 19.76 -11.18 -18.62
CA LEU A 160 19.89 -11.99 -17.40
C LEU A 160 19.83 -13.49 -17.72
N ARG A 161 18.90 -13.91 -18.59
CA ARG A 161 18.82 -15.30 -19.08
C ARG A 161 20.11 -15.74 -19.75
N GLY A 162 20.69 -14.90 -20.61
CA GLY A 162 21.97 -15.16 -21.28
C GLY A 162 23.14 -15.38 -20.30
N ARG A 163 23.05 -14.82 -19.09
CA ARG A 163 24.04 -15.00 -18.01
C ARG A 163 23.76 -16.19 -17.09
N GLY A 164 22.66 -16.91 -17.32
CA GLY A 164 22.27 -18.08 -16.51
C GLY A 164 21.52 -17.74 -15.23
N TYR A 165 20.86 -16.58 -15.17
CA TYR A 165 19.92 -16.31 -14.08
C TYR A 165 18.72 -17.26 -14.16
N PRO A 166 18.26 -17.81 -13.02
CA PRO A 166 17.10 -18.69 -13.02
C PRO A 166 15.83 -17.88 -13.34
N ILE A 167 15.07 -18.35 -14.32
CA ILE A 167 13.73 -17.87 -14.64
C ILE A 167 12.77 -19.00 -14.26
N ASP A 168 12.00 -18.77 -13.19
CA ASP A 168 11.05 -19.74 -12.65
C ASP A 168 9.61 -19.21 -12.75
N ALA A 169 8.65 -20.02 -12.27
CA ALA A 169 7.23 -19.69 -12.26
C ALA A 169 6.92 -18.37 -11.54
N LYS A 170 7.70 -18.00 -10.51
CA LYS A 170 7.49 -16.77 -9.74
C LYS A 170 7.81 -15.51 -10.55
N VAL A 171 8.70 -15.61 -11.54
CA VAL A 171 8.96 -14.51 -12.48
C VAL A 171 7.75 -14.29 -13.40
N ALA A 172 7.07 -15.35 -13.84
CA ALA A 172 5.84 -15.18 -14.62
C ALA A 172 4.67 -14.65 -13.79
N GLU A 173 4.49 -15.13 -12.56
CA GLU A 173 3.49 -14.58 -11.63
C GLU A 173 3.73 -13.07 -11.40
N ALA A 174 4.98 -12.67 -11.17
CA ALA A 174 5.30 -11.25 -11.05
C ALA A 174 5.03 -10.45 -12.33
N ALA A 175 5.24 -11.02 -13.52
CA ALA A 175 4.91 -10.35 -14.78
C ALA A 175 3.40 -10.17 -14.94
N VAL A 176 2.60 -11.11 -14.41
CA VAL A 176 1.15 -11.05 -14.36
C VAL A 176 0.68 -9.95 -13.41
N ASP A 177 1.19 -9.95 -12.18
CA ASP A 177 0.84 -8.98 -11.13
C ASP A 177 1.18 -7.54 -11.55
N LEU A 178 2.27 -7.34 -12.28
CA LEU A 178 2.70 -6.04 -12.79
C LEU A 178 2.00 -5.62 -14.10
N GLY A 179 1.17 -6.49 -14.68
CA GLY A 179 0.49 -6.19 -15.94
C GLY A 179 1.44 -6.13 -17.15
N ASN A 180 2.64 -6.71 -17.04
CA ASN A 180 3.67 -6.62 -18.07
C ASN A 180 3.47 -7.71 -19.15
N LEU A 181 2.54 -7.44 -20.07
CA LEU A 181 2.20 -8.35 -21.16
C LEU A 181 3.40 -8.72 -22.06
N ALA A 182 4.31 -7.78 -22.33
CA ALA A 182 5.48 -8.03 -23.15
C ALA A 182 6.41 -9.06 -22.52
N ALA A 183 6.70 -8.89 -21.22
CA ALA A 183 7.49 -9.86 -20.46
C ALA A 183 6.79 -11.21 -20.35
N LEU A 184 5.48 -11.24 -20.10
CA LEU A 184 4.73 -12.49 -20.03
C LEU A 184 4.77 -13.27 -21.37
N ARG A 185 4.58 -12.59 -22.51
CA ARG A 185 4.73 -13.20 -23.83
C ARG A 185 6.12 -13.78 -24.04
N PHE A 186 7.16 -13.02 -23.70
CA PHE A 186 8.54 -13.51 -23.77
C PHE A 186 8.76 -14.77 -22.93
N LEU A 187 8.23 -14.80 -21.69
CA LEU A 187 8.36 -15.94 -20.78
C LEU A 187 7.62 -17.18 -21.29
N VAL A 188 6.41 -17.02 -21.84
CA VAL A 188 5.62 -18.14 -22.38
C VAL A 188 6.20 -18.64 -23.69
N GLU A 189 6.49 -17.75 -24.64
CA GLU A 189 6.87 -18.11 -26.02
C GLU A 189 8.35 -18.52 -26.13
N GLN A 190 9.27 -17.80 -25.48
CA GLN A 190 10.71 -17.99 -25.69
C GLN A 190 11.40 -18.75 -24.56
N VAL A 191 10.91 -18.63 -23.33
CA VAL A 191 11.42 -19.47 -22.22
C VAL A 191 10.71 -20.83 -22.22
N GLY A 192 9.53 -20.93 -22.84
CA GLY A 192 8.78 -22.18 -22.93
C GLY A 192 8.22 -22.59 -21.58
N MET A 193 7.91 -21.62 -20.72
CA MET A 193 7.26 -21.88 -19.43
C MET A 193 5.88 -22.49 -19.70
N GLN A 194 5.84 -23.82 -19.60
CA GLN A 194 4.59 -24.56 -19.57
C GLN A 194 3.98 -24.41 -18.19
N PRO A 195 2.64 -24.36 -18.08
CA PRO A 195 2.01 -24.39 -16.78
C PRO A 195 2.44 -25.69 -16.10
N THR A 196 3.24 -25.56 -15.04
CA THR A 196 3.27 -26.58 -14.00
C THR A 196 1.81 -26.79 -13.58
N GLY A 197 1.39 -27.96 -13.11
CA GLY A 197 -0.02 -28.20 -12.75
C GLY A 197 -0.62 -27.25 -11.69
N HIS A 198 0.08 -26.19 -11.31
CA HIS A 198 -0.34 -25.08 -10.49
C HIS A 198 -1.12 -24.03 -11.29
N ARG A 199 -2.19 -23.52 -10.70
CA ARG A 199 -2.96 -22.38 -11.25
C ARG A 199 -2.21 -21.10 -10.94
N ILE A 200 -2.10 -20.20 -11.91
CA ILE A 200 -1.54 -18.87 -11.71
C ILE A 200 -2.52 -18.07 -10.83
N ASP A 201 -2.02 -17.49 -9.74
CA ASP A 201 -2.81 -16.50 -8.98
C ASP A 201 -2.86 -15.20 -9.79
N VAL A 202 -4.07 -14.67 -9.97
CA VAL A 202 -4.36 -13.48 -10.78
C VAL A 202 -5.09 -12.42 -9.97
N THR A 203 -5.21 -12.61 -8.65
CA THR A 203 -5.98 -11.73 -7.78
C THR A 203 -5.44 -10.30 -7.81
N GLU A 204 -4.12 -10.14 -7.77
CA GLU A 204 -3.45 -8.83 -7.80
C GLU A 204 -3.57 -8.17 -9.17
N ALA A 205 -3.32 -8.92 -10.25
CA ALA A 205 -3.48 -8.44 -11.61
C ALA A 205 -4.92 -7.97 -11.90
N ALA A 206 -5.92 -8.69 -11.37
CA ALA A 206 -7.31 -8.32 -11.50
C ALA A 206 -7.67 -7.08 -10.67
N ALA A 207 -7.16 -6.96 -9.44
CA ALA A 207 -7.33 -5.78 -8.60
C ALA A 207 -6.68 -4.52 -9.22
N HIS A 208 -5.60 -4.67 -9.97
CA HIS A 208 -5.00 -3.57 -10.73
C HIS A 208 -5.62 -3.36 -12.13
N GLY A 209 -6.60 -4.16 -12.54
CA GLY A 209 -7.30 -4.00 -13.80
C GLY A 209 -6.48 -4.40 -15.03
N HIS A 210 -5.50 -5.29 -14.88
CA HIS A 210 -4.59 -5.72 -15.94
C HIS A 210 -5.25 -6.69 -16.95
N MET A 211 -6.31 -6.22 -17.61
CA MET A 211 -7.13 -6.97 -18.57
C MET A 211 -6.31 -7.69 -19.65
N ALA A 212 -5.38 -6.96 -20.30
CA ALA A 212 -4.64 -7.50 -21.44
C ALA A 212 -3.79 -8.73 -21.09
N VAL A 213 -3.25 -8.77 -19.86
CA VAL A 213 -2.51 -9.92 -19.33
C VAL A 213 -3.45 -11.10 -19.07
N LEU A 214 -4.60 -10.86 -18.43
CA LEU A 214 -5.57 -11.93 -18.13
C LEU A 214 -6.16 -12.54 -19.41
N GLN A 215 -6.50 -11.72 -20.39
CA GLN A 215 -6.94 -12.18 -21.71
C GLN A 215 -5.87 -13.03 -22.40
N TYR A 216 -4.60 -12.64 -22.30
CA TYR A 216 -3.50 -13.42 -22.84
C TYR A 216 -3.32 -14.77 -22.11
N LEU A 217 -3.41 -14.78 -20.78
CA LEU A 217 -3.39 -16.03 -20.00
C LEU A 217 -4.51 -16.98 -20.44
N HIS A 218 -5.74 -16.46 -20.57
CA HIS A 218 -6.89 -17.23 -21.03
C HIS A 218 -6.70 -17.77 -22.45
N ALA A 219 -6.27 -16.93 -23.40
CA ALA A 219 -6.03 -17.31 -24.78
C ALA A 219 -4.88 -18.32 -24.94
N SER A 220 -3.89 -18.25 -24.06
CA SER A 220 -2.74 -19.18 -24.03
C SER A 220 -3.07 -20.52 -23.36
N GLY A 221 -4.30 -20.69 -22.86
CA GLY A 221 -4.73 -21.90 -22.14
C GLY A 221 -4.05 -22.08 -20.78
N LEU A 222 -3.46 -21.01 -20.22
CA LEU A 222 -2.82 -21.06 -18.91
C LEU A 222 -3.90 -21.03 -17.81
N PRO A 223 -3.98 -22.04 -16.94
CA PRO A 223 -5.06 -22.14 -15.98
C PRO A 223 -4.87 -21.11 -14.85
N PHE A 224 -5.90 -20.32 -14.61
CA PHE A 224 -6.04 -19.46 -13.44
C PHE A 224 -7.44 -19.59 -12.85
N ASN A 225 -7.64 -19.07 -11.63
CA ASN A 225 -8.95 -19.05 -11.00
C ASN A 225 -9.78 -17.86 -11.51
N THR A 226 -10.75 -18.12 -12.38
CA THR A 226 -11.64 -17.10 -12.97
C THR A 226 -12.47 -16.37 -11.93
N ARG A 227 -12.88 -17.06 -10.85
CA ARG A 227 -13.62 -16.46 -9.74
C ARG A 227 -12.75 -15.55 -8.89
N SER A 228 -11.48 -15.91 -8.66
CA SER A 228 -10.51 -15.01 -7.99
C SER A 228 -10.27 -13.75 -8.82
N ALA A 229 -10.17 -13.88 -10.15
CA ALA A 229 -10.07 -12.72 -11.04
C ALA A 229 -11.29 -11.81 -10.92
N ALA A 230 -12.51 -12.38 -10.99
CA ALA A 230 -13.74 -11.62 -10.84
C ALA A 230 -13.80 -10.89 -9.50
N LYS A 231 -13.45 -11.56 -8.39
CA LYS A 231 -13.44 -10.96 -7.04
C LYS A 231 -12.43 -9.82 -6.91
N GLY A 232 -11.20 -10.00 -7.41
CA GLY A 232 -10.17 -8.96 -7.39
C GLY A 232 -10.60 -7.72 -8.16
N ALA A 233 -11.14 -7.92 -9.36
CA ALA A 233 -11.66 -6.83 -10.19
C ALA A 233 -12.88 -6.14 -9.59
N ALA A 234 -13.79 -6.90 -8.97
CA ALA A 234 -14.96 -6.35 -8.28
C ALA A 234 -14.55 -5.45 -7.11
N ARG A 235 -13.60 -5.89 -6.28
CA ARG A 235 -13.05 -5.10 -5.16
C ARG A 235 -12.43 -3.78 -5.57
N ALA A 236 -11.83 -3.73 -6.75
CA ALA A 236 -11.21 -2.53 -7.28
C ALA A 236 -12.14 -1.74 -8.22
N GLY A 237 -13.36 -2.21 -8.47
CA GLY A 237 -14.33 -1.51 -9.32
C GLY A 237 -14.05 -1.57 -10.82
N HIS A 238 -13.26 -2.55 -11.30
CA HIS A 238 -12.93 -2.71 -12.72
C HIS A 238 -14.07 -3.36 -13.51
N LEU A 239 -15.13 -2.60 -13.79
CA LEU A 239 -16.32 -3.11 -14.48
C LEU A 239 -15.99 -3.91 -15.75
N PRO A 240 -15.20 -3.43 -16.73
CA PRO A 240 -14.93 -4.20 -17.95
C PRO A 240 -14.33 -5.58 -17.70
N LEU A 241 -13.51 -5.73 -16.65
CA LEU A 241 -12.88 -7.00 -16.29
C LEU A 241 -13.89 -7.94 -15.63
N VAL A 242 -14.81 -7.40 -14.82
CA VAL A 242 -15.94 -8.17 -14.29
C VAL A 242 -16.90 -8.61 -15.40
N GLU A 243 -17.19 -7.74 -16.37
CA GLU A 243 -17.99 -8.08 -17.54
C GLU A 243 -17.37 -9.25 -18.30
N TRP A 244 -16.07 -9.16 -18.61
CA TRP A 244 -15.33 -10.24 -19.24
C TRP A 244 -15.37 -11.54 -18.42
N ALA A 245 -15.23 -11.47 -17.09
CA ALA A 245 -15.27 -12.65 -16.25
C ALA A 245 -16.66 -13.31 -16.20
N VAL A 246 -17.73 -12.54 -16.19
CA VAL A 246 -19.10 -13.06 -16.11
C VAL A 246 -19.61 -13.51 -17.48
N GLU A 247 -19.34 -12.75 -18.54
CA GLU A 247 -19.88 -13.00 -19.88
C GLU A 247 -19.02 -13.99 -20.68
N ASP A 248 -17.68 -13.85 -20.65
CA ASP A 248 -16.79 -14.67 -21.47
C ASP A 248 -16.22 -15.87 -20.71
N LEU A 249 -15.83 -15.67 -19.44
CA LEU A 249 -15.31 -16.76 -18.60
C LEU A 249 -16.42 -17.57 -17.90
N GLY A 250 -17.67 -17.12 -17.99
CA GLY A 250 -18.84 -17.83 -17.48
C GLY A 250 -18.94 -17.87 -15.96
N VAL A 251 -18.41 -16.88 -15.24
CA VAL A 251 -18.57 -16.79 -13.78
C VAL A 251 -20.03 -16.49 -13.44
N THR A 252 -20.65 -17.37 -12.66
CA THR A 252 -22.07 -17.31 -12.28
C THR A 252 -22.26 -17.16 -10.77
N PRO A 253 -23.45 -16.73 -10.31
CA PRO A 253 -23.80 -16.73 -8.89
C PRO A 253 -23.72 -18.10 -8.22
N ALA A 254 -23.77 -19.20 -8.98
CA ALA A 254 -23.70 -20.56 -8.44
C ALA A 254 -22.27 -21.04 -8.16
N ASP A 255 -21.24 -20.31 -8.61
CA ASP A 255 -19.85 -20.75 -8.54
C ASP A 255 -19.22 -20.60 -7.14
N GLY A 256 -20.00 -20.19 -6.14
CA GLY A 256 -19.68 -20.45 -4.74
C GLY A 256 -20.61 -19.74 -3.74
N GLU A 257 -20.20 -19.76 -2.48
CA GLU A 257 -21.07 -19.42 -1.35
C GLU A 257 -21.29 -17.91 -1.16
N ASP A 258 -20.32 -17.09 -1.55
CA ASP A 258 -20.33 -15.63 -1.44
C ASP A 258 -20.70 -14.94 -2.76
N SER A 259 -21.50 -13.87 -2.70
CA SER A 259 -21.89 -13.11 -3.89
C SER A 259 -20.71 -12.30 -4.41
N LEU A 260 -20.55 -12.20 -5.74
CA LEU A 260 -19.59 -11.28 -6.33
C LEU A 260 -19.96 -9.83 -6.03
N LEU A 261 -21.24 -9.57 -5.79
CA LEU A 261 -21.72 -8.25 -5.39
C LEU A 261 -21.10 -7.81 -4.05
N ASP A 262 -20.92 -8.74 -3.09
CA ASP A 262 -20.26 -8.52 -1.78
C ASP A 262 -18.78 -8.10 -1.87
N HIS A 263 -18.23 -8.16 -3.07
CA HIS A 263 -16.86 -7.74 -3.35
C HIS A 263 -16.83 -6.35 -3.97
N THR A 264 -17.94 -5.80 -4.45
CA THR A 264 -17.97 -4.50 -5.13
C THR A 264 -18.05 -3.33 -4.17
N GLU A 265 -18.55 -3.52 -2.97
CA GLU A 265 -18.86 -2.42 -2.06
C GLU A 265 -17.58 -1.71 -1.62
N ALA A 266 -16.46 -2.42 -1.48
CA ALA A 266 -15.17 -1.80 -1.19
C ALA A 266 -14.75 -0.75 -2.24
N SER A 267 -15.19 -0.89 -3.49
CA SER A 267 -14.90 0.07 -4.56
C SER A 267 -15.85 1.27 -4.57
N GLY A 268 -17.02 1.17 -3.93
CA GLY A 268 -18.10 2.15 -4.05
C GLY A 268 -18.65 2.30 -5.47
N ASN A 269 -18.30 1.39 -6.41
CA ASN A 269 -18.71 1.51 -7.81
C ASN A 269 -20.16 1.07 -8.00
N LEU A 270 -21.06 2.05 -7.90
CA LEU A 270 -22.50 1.87 -8.07
C LEU A 270 -22.88 1.27 -9.43
N GLU A 271 -22.19 1.65 -10.51
CA GLU A 271 -22.48 1.13 -11.85
C GLU A 271 -22.24 -0.38 -11.91
N LEU A 272 -21.12 -0.83 -11.34
CA LEU A 272 -20.79 -2.25 -11.23
C LEU A 272 -21.78 -3.02 -10.34
N MET A 273 -22.16 -2.46 -9.19
CA MET A 273 -23.18 -3.04 -8.32
C MET A 273 -24.52 -3.23 -9.05
N ALA A 274 -24.97 -2.19 -9.75
CA ALA A 274 -26.21 -2.24 -10.52
C ALA A 274 -26.13 -3.26 -11.66
N TRP A 275 -25.00 -3.32 -12.35
CA TRP A 275 -24.75 -4.26 -13.43
C TRP A 275 -24.82 -5.72 -12.98
N LEU A 276 -24.22 -6.05 -11.83
CA LEU A 276 -24.28 -7.39 -11.23
C LEU A 276 -25.69 -7.72 -10.73
N HIS A 277 -26.35 -6.79 -10.06
CA HIS A 277 -27.68 -7.03 -9.50
C HIS A 277 -28.71 -7.40 -10.57
N VAL A 278 -28.70 -6.71 -11.72
CA VAL A 278 -29.59 -7.03 -12.86
C VAL A 278 -29.33 -8.43 -13.43
N ARG A 279 -28.13 -8.99 -13.22
CA ARG A 279 -27.74 -10.35 -13.63
C ARG A 279 -27.99 -11.42 -12.57
N GLY A 280 -28.75 -11.09 -11.52
CA GLY A 280 -29.19 -12.07 -10.51
C GLY A 280 -28.19 -12.30 -9.39
N TRP A 281 -27.18 -11.44 -9.24
CA TRP A 281 -26.31 -11.45 -8.07
C TRP A 281 -27.07 -10.85 -6.87
N ALA A 282 -27.19 -11.62 -5.80
CA ALA A 282 -27.97 -11.24 -4.62
C ALA A 282 -27.26 -10.16 -3.80
N LEU A 283 -28.08 -9.32 -3.16
CA LEU A 283 -27.65 -8.36 -2.14
C LEU A 283 -27.50 -9.10 -0.81
N ASP A 284 -26.32 -9.05 -0.21
CA ASP A 284 -26.07 -9.57 1.13
C ASP A 284 -26.32 -8.50 2.21
N PRO A 285 -26.79 -8.86 3.42
CA PRO A 285 -26.93 -7.91 4.53
C PRO A 285 -25.63 -7.17 4.92
N SER A 286 -24.45 -7.70 4.59
CA SER A 286 -23.16 -7.04 4.78
C SER A 286 -22.88 -5.91 3.77
N ALA A 287 -23.69 -5.78 2.70
CA ALA A 287 -23.53 -4.75 1.69
C ALA A 287 -23.64 -3.33 2.28
N ILE A 288 -24.53 -3.12 3.25
CA ILE A 288 -24.68 -1.81 3.92
C ILE A 288 -23.42 -1.41 4.71
N PRO A 289 -22.88 -2.24 5.65
CA PRO A 289 -21.61 -1.94 6.29
C PRO A 289 -20.46 -1.69 5.32
N ASN A 290 -20.35 -2.50 4.27
CA ASN A 290 -19.27 -2.38 3.30
C ASN A 290 -19.41 -1.10 2.45
N GLY A 291 -20.63 -0.76 2.04
CA GLY A 291 -20.95 0.49 1.34
C GLY A 291 -20.61 1.71 2.21
N ALA A 292 -20.94 1.67 3.51
CA ALA A 292 -20.56 2.72 4.46
C ALA A 292 -19.04 2.86 4.60
N LYS A 293 -18.30 1.74 4.59
CA LYS A 293 -16.83 1.74 4.63
C LYS A 293 -16.22 2.29 3.33
N SER A 294 -16.92 2.24 2.21
CA SER A 294 -16.44 2.81 0.93
C SER A 294 -16.49 4.34 0.89
N GLY A 295 -17.37 4.95 1.70
CA GLY A 295 -17.63 6.40 1.67
C GLY A 295 -18.57 6.86 0.55
N CYS A 296 -19.12 5.95 -0.27
CA CYS A 296 -20.05 6.30 -1.35
C CYS A 296 -21.51 6.38 -0.84
N GLU A 297 -22.03 7.61 -0.66
CA GLU A 297 -23.42 7.84 -0.24
C GLU A 297 -24.41 7.29 -1.28
N GLU A 298 -24.11 7.44 -2.57
CA GLU A 298 -24.98 6.99 -3.66
C GLU A 298 -25.15 5.47 -3.69
N ALA A 299 -24.07 4.72 -3.44
CA ALA A 299 -24.12 3.27 -3.34
C ALA A 299 -24.97 2.83 -2.14
N LEU A 300 -24.84 3.54 -1.00
CA LEU A 300 -25.62 3.25 0.20
C LEU A 300 -27.12 3.56 -0.01
N GLU A 301 -27.46 4.72 -0.59
CA GLU A 301 -28.83 5.08 -0.94
C GLU A 301 -29.44 4.04 -1.89
N TRP A 302 -28.69 3.61 -2.91
CA TRP A 302 -29.13 2.60 -3.87
C TRP A 302 -29.39 1.22 -3.25
N LEU A 303 -28.60 0.82 -2.24
CA LEU A 303 -28.81 -0.42 -1.48
C LEU A 303 -30.08 -0.35 -0.64
N VAL A 304 -30.31 0.77 0.04
CA VAL A 304 -31.51 1.00 0.87
C VAL A 304 -32.78 1.02 0.01
N GLU A 305 -32.74 1.67 -1.15
CA GLU A 305 -33.86 1.68 -2.11
C GLU A 305 -34.27 0.28 -2.58
N ARG A 306 -33.32 -0.66 -2.63
CA ARG A 306 -33.57 -2.07 -3.01
C ARG A 306 -33.97 -2.95 -1.84
N GLY A 307 -34.16 -2.37 -0.66
CA GLY A 307 -34.58 -3.09 0.53
C GLY A 307 -33.48 -3.91 1.18
N CYS A 308 -32.20 -3.57 0.97
CA CYS A 308 -31.12 -4.19 1.72
C CYS A 308 -31.30 -3.88 3.22
N PRO A 309 -31.38 -4.90 4.09
CA PRO A 309 -31.66 -4.68 5.49
C PRO A 309 -30.47 -4.01 6.18
N PHE A 310 -30.74 -3.10 7.11
CA PHE A 310 -29.71 -2.59 7.98
C PHE A 310 -29.23 -3.67 8.97
N PRO A 311 -27.92 -3.78 9.21
CA PRO A 311 -27.40 -4.61 10.28
C PRO A 311 -27.78 -3.99 11.64
N LEU A 312 -28.14 -4.83 12.61
CA LEU A 312 -28.55 -4.38 13.95
C LEU A 312 -27.39 -4.20 14.94
N ASP A 313 -26.15 -4.31 14.50
CA ASP A 313 -24.95 -4.35 15.34
C ASP A 313 -24.17 -3.02 15.39
N GLY A 314 -24.62 -2.03 14.61
CA GLY A 314 -23.95 -0.73 14.45
C GLY A 314 -22.74 -0.76 13.51
N GLY A 315 -22.50 -1.87 12.80
CA GLY A 315 -21.31 -2.07 11.96
C GLY A 315 -21.13 -1.02 10.86
N ALA A 316 -22.23 -0.52 10.29
CA ALA A 316 -22.19 0.52 9.26
C ALA A 316 -21.64 1.85 9.79
N TYR A 317 -22.08 2.29 10.98
CA TYR A 317 -21.51 3.47 11.62
C TYR A 317 -20.06 3.28 12.02
N LEU A 318 -19.68 2.07 12.49
CA LEU A 318 -18.29 1.79 12.86
C LEU A 318 -17.36 1.89 11.63
N GLY A 319 -17.77 1.36 10.48
CA GLY A 319 -17.02 1.48 9.23
C GLY A 319 -16.74 2.93 8.84
N ALA A 320 -17.78 3.78 8.86
CA ALA A 320 -17.65 5.21 8.59
C ALA A 320 -16.80 5.94 9.66
N ALA A 321 -16.94 5.57 10.93
CA ALA A 321 -16.20 6.14 12.04
C ALA A 321 -14.69 5.86 11.97
N LEU A 322 -14.30 4.64 11.60
CA LEU A 322 -12.90 4.24 11.42
C LEU A 322 -12.22 5.02 10.29
N ASN A 323 -12.98 5.38 9.25
CA ASN A 323 -12.49 6.20 8.13
C ASN A 323 -12.48 7.70 8.44
N GLY A 324 -13.12 8.13 9.54
CA GLY A 324 -13.28 9.55 9.83
C GLY A 324 -14.33 10.26 8.95
N ASP A 325 -15.21 9.51 8.29
CA ASP A 325 -16.15 10.03 7.30
C ASP A 325 -17.41 10.60 7.95
N LEU A 326 -17.36 11.89 8.29
CA LEU A 326 -18.49 12.59 8.92
C LEU A 326 -19.72 12.73 8.00
N ALA A 327 -19.52 12.74 6.69
CA ALA A 327 -20.62 12.84 5.73
C ALA A 327 -21.40 11.53 5.69
N MET A 328 -20.68 10.40 5.62
CA MET A 328 -21.28 9.07 5.68
C MET A 328 -22.01 8.81 7.00
N LEU A 329 -21.49 9.27 8.14
CA LEU A 329 -22.21 9.17 9.43
C LEU A 329 -23.56 9.89 9.39
N ARG A 330 -23.61 11.07 8.78
CA ARG A 330 -24.86 11.84 8.60
C ARG A 330 -25.79 11.17 7.60
N CYS A 331 -25.24 10.56 6.54
CA CYS A 331 -26.00 9.80 5.56
C CYS A 331 -26.68 8.58 6.20
N LEU A 332 -25.92 7.76 6.94
CA LEU A 332 -26.46 6.61 7.68
C LEU A 332 -27.59 7.02 8.64
N HIS A 333 -27.44 8.14 9.33
CA HIS A 333 -28.49 8.67 10.20
C HIS A 333 -29.73 9.09 9.43
N ARG A 334 -29.56 9.81 8.30
CA ARG A 334 -30.65 10.22 7.41
C ARG A 334 -31.44 9.02 6.86
N LEU A 335 -30.74 7.93 6.57
CA LEU A 335 -31.31 6.68 6.06
C LEU A 335 -31.94 5.80 7.16
N GLY A 336 -31.87 6.21 8.43
CA GLY A 336 -32.47 5.48 9.54
C GLY A 336 -31.69 4.23 9.95
N CYS A 337 -30.38 4.17 9.67
CA CYS A 337 -29.54 3.06 10.12
C CYS A 337 -29.57 2.99 11.66
N PRO A 338 -29.82 1.80 12.25
CA PRO A 338 -29.80 1.61 13.69
C PRO A 338 -28.38 1.72 14.25
N TRP A 339 -28.28 2.27 15.45
CA TRP A 339 -27.01 2.41 16.18
C TRP A 339 -26.43 1.08 16.69
N GLY A 340 -27.28 0.05 16.75
CA GLY A 340 -27.00 -1.21 17.41
C GLY A 340 -27.22 -1.17 18.93
N PRO A 341 -26.65 -2.13 19.69
CA PRO A 341 -26.80 -2.18 21.14
C PRO A 341 -26.33 -0.85 21.79
N PRO A 342 -27.10 -0.28 22.74
CA PRO A 342 -26.75 0.97 23.37
C PRO A 342 -25.31 0.98 23.93
N GLY A 343 -24.57 2.03 23.60
CA GLY A 343 -23.19 2.21 24.02
C GLY A 343 -22.13 1.35 23.34
N LYS A 344 -22.49 0.28 22.61
CA LYS A 344 -21.52 -0.60 21.92
C LYS A 344 -20.72 0.16 20.86
N LEU A 345 -21.41 0.87 19.95
CA LEU A 345 -20.76 1.62 18.87
C LEU A 345 -19.71 2.60 19.41
N LEU A 346 -20.07 3.38 20.43
CA LEU A 346 -19.17 4.35 21.04
C LEU A 346 -17.98 3.67 21.74
N ALA A 347 -18.20 2.53 22.41
CA ALA A 347 -17.13 1.75 23.03
C ALA A 347 -16.16 1.18 21.97
N ASP A 348 -16.67 0.63 20.87
CA ASP A 348 -15.87 0.12 19.75
C ASP A 348 -15.04 1.24 19.11
N CYS A 349 -15.63 2.43 18.91
CA CYS A 349 -14.93 3.62 18.44
C CYS A 349 -13.77 4.05 19.36
N ILE A 350 -13.97 4.01 20.68
CA ILE A 350 -12.93 4.33 21.66
C ILE A 350 -11.80 3.30 21.62
N LEU A 351 -12.13 2.00 21.55
CA LEU A 351 -11.15 0.92 21.44
C LEU A 351 -10.29 1.02 20.19
N ASN A 352 -10.83 1.57 19.10
CA ASN A 352 -10.09 1.82 17.86
C ASN A 352 -9.48 3.22 17.79
N VAL A 353 -9.58 4.01 18.87
CA VAL A 353 -8.95 5.34 19.01
C VAL A 353 -9.35 6.28 17.87
N VAL A 354 -10.63 6.27 17.51
CA VAL A 354 -11.15 7.16 16.47
C VAL A 354 -11.08 8.63 16.92
N SER A 355 -11.12 9.55 15.95
CA SER A 355 -10.99 10.98 16.25
C SER A 355 -12.13 11.50 17.15
N VAL A 356 -11.81 12.49 17.99
CA VAL A 356 -12.81 13.20 18.81
C VAL A 356 -13.90 13.84 17.95
N ALA A 357 -13.58 14.27 16.72
CA ALA A 357 -14.56 14.84 15.80
C ALA A 357 -15.65 13.82 15.40
N VAL A 358 -15.25 12.57 15.15
CA VAL A 358 -16.18 11.46 14.88
C VAL A 358 -17.06 11.18 16.09
N LEU A 359 -16.47 11.07 17.29
CA LEU A 359 -17.22 10.81 18.52
C LEU A 359 -18.22 11.95 18.82
N GLN A 360 -17.81 13.20 18.63
CA GLN A 360 -18.70 14.34 18.80
C GLN A 360 -19.83 14.31 17.76
N CYS A 361 -19.54 14.01 16.50
CA CYS A 361 -20.56 13.86 15.47
C CYS A 361 -21.58 12.77 15.82
N LEU A 362 -21.14 11.61 16.32
CA LEU A 362 -22.03 10.54 16.76
C LEU A 362 -22.95 11.00 17.91
N LEU A 363 -22.41 11.72 18.88
CA LEU A 363 -23.19 12.30 19.98
C LEU A 363 -24.20 13.35 19.49
N ASP A 364 -23.80 14.22 18.57
CA ASP A 364 -24.67 15.26 18.00
C ASP A 364 -25.83 14.67 17.19
N LEU A 365 -25.62 13.50 16.57
CA LEU A 365 -26.65 12.73 15.87
C LEU A 365 -27.56 11.92 16.82
N GLY A 366 -27.31 11.96 18.13
CA GLY A 366 -28.12 11.28 19.13
C GLY A 366 -27.79 9.80 19.31
N CYS A 367 -26.55 9.38 19.07
CA CYS A 367 -26.10 8.02 19.36
C CYS A 367 -26.37 7.68 20.84
N PRO A 368 -26.99 6.51 21.15
CA PRO A 368 -27.27 6.09 22.52
C PRO A 368 -26.03 6.11 23.40
N GLU A 369 -26.20 6.59 24.62
CA GLU A 369 -25.10 6.74 25.57
C GLU A 369 -24.51 5.39 25.99
N MET A 370 -23.25 5.43 26.45
CA MET A 370 -22.54 4.29 27.04
C MET A 370 -22.19 4.59 28.50
N ASP A 371 -21.71 3.57 29.21
CA ASP A 371 -21.10 3.75 30.52
C ASP A 371 -19.74 4.49 30.38
N TRP A 372 -19.78 5.79 30.64
CA TRP A 372 -18.61 6.67 30.57
C TRP A 372 -17.55 6.35 31.62
N ASP A 373 -17.93 5.82 32.79
CA ASP A 373 -17.00 5.41 33.83
C ASP A 373 -16.21 4.17 33.39
N ALA A 374 -16.91 3.19 32.80
CA ALA A 374 -16.27 2.01 32.21
C ALA A 374 -15.37 2.36 31.02
N ALA A 375 -15.78 3.30 30.17
CA ALA A 375 -15.00 3.72 29.00
C ALA A 375 -13.70 4.45 29.36
N VAL A 376 -13.74 5.35 30.34
CA VAL A 376 -12.53 6.02 30.86
C VAL A 376 -11.58 5.00 31.47
N LYS A 377 -12.10 4.12 32.33
CA LYS A 377 -11.29 3.09 32.98
C LYS A 377 -10.61 2.16 31.98
N LEU A 378 -11.34 1.71 30.95
CA LEU A 378 -10.80 0.85 29.89
C LEU A 378 -9.61 1.49 29.17
N MET A 379 -9.69 2.80 28.88
CA MET A 379 -8.60 3.52 28.24
C MET A 379 -7.42 3.78 29.18
N GLU A 380 -7.68 4.08 30.46
CA GLU A 380 -6.64 4.20 31.49
C GLU A 380 -5.88 2.88 31.66
N ASP A 381 -6.59 1.75 31.77
CA ASP A 381 -6.02 0.41 31.90
C ASP A 381 -5.17 0.06 30.66
N ARG A 382 -5.62 0.42 29.45
CA ARG A 382 -4.86 0.21 28.21
C ARG A 382 -3.58 1.06 28.16
N ALA A 383 -3.67 2.32 28.56
CA ALA A 383 -2.54 3.23 28.66
C ALA A 383 -1.48 2.72 29.67
N LEU A 384 -1.92 2.07 30.76
CA LEU A 384 -1.03 1.43 31.74
C LEU A 384 -0.34 0.17 31.21
N MET A 385 -1.05 -0.64 30.41
CA MET A 385 -0.54 -1.93 29.90
C MET A 385 0.44 -1.81 28.73
N ALA A 386 0.30 -0.77 27.90
CA ALA A 386 1.21 -0.50 26.78
C ALA A 386 1.65 0.97 26.71
N PRO A 387 2.48 1.47 27.66
CA PRO A 387 2.91 2.87 27.71
C PRO A 387 3.63 3.35 26.45
N TRP A 388 4.29 2.45 25.74
CA TRP A 388 5.02 2.74 24.50
C TRP A 388 4.12 2.84 23.25
N GLU A 389 2.85 2.42 23.34
CA GLU A 389 1.84 2.54 22.26
C GLU A 389 0.99 3.82 22.39
N LEU A 390 1.24 4.65 23.42
CA LEU A 390 0.54 5.92 23.59
C LEU A 390 0.94 6.94 22.53
N GLU A 391 0.25 6.89 21.40
CA GLU A 391 0.23 7.97 20.42
C GLU A 391 -0.47 9.21 20.97
N GLU A 392 -0.16 10.39 20.42
CA GLU A 392 -0.82 11.68 20.74
C GLU A 392 -2.36 11.58 20.73
N ARG A 393 -2.91 10.76 19.83
CA ARG A 393 -4.34 10.49 19.69
C ARG A 393 -4.97 9.89 20.95
N HIS A 394 -4.25 9.02 21.68
CA HIS A 394 -4.73 8.40 22.91
C HIS A 394 -4.90 9.44 24.03
N THR A 395 -3.93 10.34 24.17
CA THR A 395 -3.94 11.39 25.19
C THR A 395 -5.08 12.39 24.94
N VAL A 396 -5.28 12.80 23.69
CA VAL A 396 -6.38 13.69 23.30
C VAL A 396 -7.73 13.04 23.59
N LEU A 397 -7.88 11.75 23.25
CA LEU A 397 -9.11 11.00 23.49
C LEU A 397 -9.40 10.86 25.00
N LEU A 398 -8.40 10.49 25.81
CA LEU A 398 -8.52 10.39 27.27
C LEU A 398 -8.97 11.71 27.92
N ALA A 399 -8.35 12.82 27.51
CA ALA A 399 -8.72 14.15 28.00
C ALA A 399 -10.16 14.50 27.65
N TRP A 400 -10.59 14.20 26.41
CA TRP A 400 -11.96 14.42 25.97
C TRP A 400 -12.97 13.54 26.73
N LEU A 401 -12.67 12.25 26.95
CA LEU A 401 -13.54 11.34 27.71
C LEU A 401 -13.73 11.83 29.15
N GLY A 402 -12.65 12.27 29.81
CA GLY A 402 -12.71 12.84 31.15
C GLY A 402 -13.57 14.10 31.22
N GLU A 403 -13.57 14.93 30.18
CA GLU A 403 -14.44 16.11 30.08
C GLU A 403 -15.91 15.73 29.87
N GLN A 404 -16.20 14.79 28.97
CA GLN A 404 -17.57 14.29 28.74
C GLN A 404 -18.18 13.67 29.99
N ARG A 405 -17.37 12.94 30.76
CA ARG A 405 -17.73 12.38 32.07
C ARG A 405 -18.11 13.48 33.07
N ARG A 406 -17.26 14.50 33.25
CA ARG A 406 -17.52 15.62 34.18
C ARG A 406 -18.80 16.39 33.85
N ARG A 407 -19.04 16.64 32.55
CA ARG A 407 -20.24 17.35 32.08
C ARG A 407 -21.53 16.62 32.45
N ARG A 408 -21.55 15.29 32.31
CA ARG A 408 -22.72 14.45 32.61
C ARG A 408 -22.93 14.21 34.12
N GLN A 409 -21.84 14.24 34.90
CA GLN A 409 -21.90 14.19 36.37
C GLN A 409 -22.29 15.54 37.02
N SER A 410 -22.35 16.63 36.24
CA SER A 410 -22.70 17.98 36.72
C SER A 410 -23.96 18.51 36.02
N PRO A 411 -25.18 18.02 36.30
CA PRO A 411 -26.39 18.40 35.56
C PRO A 411 -26.88 19.85 35.78
N GLY A 412 -26.18 20.66 36.57
CA GLY A 412 -26.71 21.90 37.16
C GLY A 412 -26.27 23.23 36.52
N ALA A 413 -25.64 23.26 35.35
CA ALA A 413 -25.09 24.51 34.78
C ALA A 413 -25.60 24.88 33.37
N GLN A 414 -26.70 24.27 32.91
CA GLN A 414 -27.43 24.74 31.73
C GLN A 414 -28.87 25.07 32.12
N GLY A 415 -29.04 26.24 32.73
CA GLY A 415 -30.34 26.72 33.16
C GLY A 415 -30.25 27.94 34.06
N VAL A 416 -29.67 29.04 33.56
CA VAL A 416 -30.08 30.44 33.85
C VAL A 416 -29.75 31.29 32.63
#